data_AF-A0A9E5UXN6-F1
#
_entry.id   AF-A0A9E5UXN6-F1
#
_cell.length_a   1.000
_cell.length_b   1.000
_cell.length_c   1.000
_cell.angle_alpha   90.00
_cell.angle_beta   90.00
_cell.angle_gamma   90.00
#
_symmetry.space_group_name_H-M   'P 1'
#
loop_
_entity.id
_entity.type
_entity.pdbx_description
1 polymer ?
#
loop_
_entity_poly.entity_id
_entity_poly.type
_entity_poly.pdbx_seq_one_letter_code
_entity_poly.pdbx_strand_id
1 'polypeptide(L)'
;MSKDKDFWKDHIREGAVLNPVDRISEVLFGLIMVLTFTGAISASTDAREDVRELLWAALGCNVAWGLVDAIMYLMNVAIERGHALTVIKKIHATKDAGDAGKILKNEIQPAIASLMKDEELSALSSRLKSLPEPTKKHLIVGTDLLAGVQIFLLVFLCTFPVAIPFAIIDDLALAMRASNGVALLL
;
A
#
# COMPACT_ATOMS: atom_id res chain seq x y z
N MET A 1 -25.56 -2.31 28.40
CA MET A 1 -24.09 -2.49 28.29
C MET A 1 -23.79 -3.66 27.35
N SER A 2 -23.59 -3.40 26.05
CA SER A 2 -22.86 -4.25 25.08
C SER A 2 -23.21 -3.80 23.64
N LYS A 3 -22.83 -2.56 23.28
CA LYS A 3 -22.86 -2.07 21.88
C LYS A 3 -21.60 -1.28 21.49
N ASP A 4 -20.78 -0.85 22.45
CA ASP A 4 -19.61 0.01 22.20
C ASP A 4 -18.33 -0.69 21.75
N LYS A 5 -18.23 -2.02 21.80
CA LYS A 5 -16.94 -2.68 21.56
C LYS A 5 -16.48 -2.65 20.09
N ASP A 6 -17.38 -2.40 19.14
CA ASP A 6 -17.09 -2.49 17.70
C ASP A 6 -17.38 -1.20 16.90
N PHE A 7 -17.68 -0.05 17.55
CA PHE A 7 -17.96 1.22 16.83
C PHE A 7 -16.87 1.56 15.80
N TRP A 8 -15.61 1.44 16.20
CA TRP A 8 -14.48 1.70 15.32
C TRP A 8 -14.30 0.63 14.26
N LYS A 9 -14.63 -0.64 14.52
CA LYS A 9 -14.49 -1.71 13.54
C LYS A 9 -15.40 -1.50 12.32
N ASP A 10 -16.62 -1.01 12.54
CA ASP A 10 -17.61 -0.76 11.48
C ASP A 10 -17.39 0.60 10.76
N HIS A 11 -16.61 1.51 11.35
CA HIS A 11 -16.35 2.86 10.81
C HIS A 11 -14.90 3.09 10.37
N ILE A 12 -14.02 2.10 10.57
CA ILE A 12 -12.73 2.04 9.89
C ILE A 12 -13.05 1.81 8.42
N ARG A 13 -12.65 2.75 7.57
CA ARG A 13 -12.63 2.52 6.12
C ARG A 13 -11.87 1.23 5.88
N GLU A 14 -12.57 0.21 5.38
CA GLU A 14 -11.92 -0.92 4.73
C GLU A 14 -11.04 -0.32 3.65
N GLY A 15 -9.74 -0.58 3.72
CA GLY A 15 -8.81 -0.11 2.70
C GLY A 15 -9.27 -0.68 1.38
N ALA A 16 -9.86 0.16 0.52
CA ALA A 16 -10.05 -0.21 -0.87
C ALA A 16 -8.66 -0.60 -1.38
N VAL A 17 -8.55 -1.79 -1.96
CA VAL A 17 -7.30 -2.38 -2.46
C VAL A 17 -6.63 -1.38 -3.40
N LEU A 18 -5.80 -0.45 -2.89
CA LEU A 18 -5.17 0.67 -3.58
C LEU A 18 -6.09 1.59 -4.43
N ASN A 19 -5.80 2.90 -4.45
CA ASN A 19 -6.36 3.81 -5.45
C ASN A 19 -5.82 3.39 -6.84
N PRO A 20 -6.60 3.42 -7.94
CA PRO A 20 -6.14 3.03 -9.28
C PRO A 20 -4.77 3.59 -9.71
N VAL A 21 -4.43 4.82 -9.31
CA VAL A 21 -3.12 5.43 -9.59
C VAL A 21 -1.98 4.73 -8.84
N ASP A 22 -2.22 4.35 -7.59
CA ASP A 22 -1.23 3.65 -6.77
C ASP A 22 -0.98 2.24 -7.33
N ARG A 23 -2.04 1.53 -7.77
CA ARG A 23 -1.88 0.22 -8.44
C ARG A 23 -1.01 0.31 -9.69
N ILE A 24 -1.27 1.30 -10.54
CA ILE A 24 -0.51 1.47 -11.79
C ILE A 24 0.93 1.84 -11.48
N SER A 25 1.16 2.72 -10.50
CA SER A 25 2.51 3.10 -10.06
C SER A 25 3.27 1.89 -9.50
N GLU A 26 2.60 1.05 -8.73
CA GLU A 26 3.22 -0.15 -8.14
C GLU A 26 3.66 -1.15 -9.22
N VAL A 27 2.79 -1.42 -10.18
CA VAL A 27 3.10 -2.30 -11.31
C VAL A 27 4.25 -1.72 -12.14
N LEU A 28 4.24 -0.41 -12.41
CA LEU A 28 5.31 0.26 -13.14
C LEU A 28 6.65 0.20 -12.40
N PHE A 29 6.67 0.43 -11.09
CA PHE A 29 7.91 0.32 -10.31
C PHE A 29 8.44 -1.12 -10.29
N GLY A 30 7.57 -2.12 -10.13
CA GLY A 30 7.95 -3.53 -10.24
C GLY A 30 8.52 -3.89 -11.60
N LEU A 31 7.87 -3.46 -12.69
CA LEU A 31 8.35 -3.67 -14.06
C LEU A 31 9.71 -2.99 -14.31
N ILE A 32 9.88 -1.74 -13.88
CA ILE A 32 11.16 -1.01 -14.02
C ILE A 32 12.27 -1.73 -13.27
N MET A 33 11.98 -2.22 -12.06
CA MET A 33 12.97 -2.91 -11.22
C MET A 33 13.40 -4.24 -11.85
N VAL A 34 12.45 -5.06 -12.31
CA VAL A 34 12.72 -6.31 -13.04
C VAL A 34 13.52 -6.03 -14.31
N LEU A 35 13.09 -5.06 -15.14
CA LEU A 35 13.76 -4.68 -16.38
C LEU A 35 15.16 -4.10 -16.14
N THR A 36 15.38 -3.43 -15.01
CA THR A 36 16.71 -2.93 -14.64
C THR A 36 17.61 -4.07 -14.23
N PHE A 37 17.10 -5.07 -13.50
CA PHE A 37 17.87 -6.23 -13.09
C PHE A 37 18.21 -7.13 -14.28
N THR A 38 17.22 -7.47 -15.11
CA THR A 38 17.44 -8.23 -16.35
C THR A 38 18.28 -7.42 -17.34
N GLY A 39 18.11 -6.11 -17.44
CA GLY A 39 18.92 -5.22 -18.27
C GLY A 39 20.38 -5.11 -17.80
N ALA A 40 20.61 -5.05 -16.49
CA ALA A 40 21.95 -5.06 -15.91
C ALA A 40 22.67 -6.38 -16.19
N ILE A 41 21.98 -7.52 -16.01
CA ILE A 41 22.54 -8.84 -16.31
C ILE A 41 22.78 -9.01 -17.82
N SER A 42 21.84 -8.56 -18.67
CA SER A 42 22.03 -8.51 -20.12
C SER A 42 23.27 -7.73 -20.54
N ALA A 43 23.61 -6.68 -19.79
CA ALA A 43 24.74 -5.80 -20.08
C ALA A 43 26.05 -6.28 -19.45
N SER A 44 25.99 -7.09 -18.38
CA SER A 44 27.18 -7.58 -17.65
C SER A 44 27.63 -8.99 -18.03
N THR A 45 26.74 -9.82 -18.59
CA THR A 45 27.02 -11.26 -18.77
C THR A 45 27.56 -11.59 -20.16
N ASP A 46 28.82 -12.03 -20.20
CA ASP A 46 29.43 -12.73 -21.35
C ASP A 46 28.90 -14.17 -21.41
N ALA A 47 27.73 -14.41 -22.04
CA ALA A 47 27.20 -15.70 -22.55
C ALA A 47 27.38 -17.01 -21.72
N ARG A 48 27.74 -16.94 -20.43
CA ARG A 48 28.17 -18.09 -19.60
C ARG A 48 27.28 -18.35 -18.38
N GLU A 49 26.28 -17.52 -18.10
CA GLU A 49 25.34 -17.79 -17.02
C GLU A 49 24.23 -18.74 -17.48
N ASP A 50 23.96 -19.76 -16.66
CA ASP A 50 22.91 -20.74 -16.93
C ASP A 50 21.53 -20.06 -16.88
N VAL A 51 20.70 -20.27 -17.90
CA VAL A 51 19.35 -19.70 -17.99
C VAL A 51 18.49 -20.04 -16.76
N ARG A 52 18.76 -21.17 -16.11
CA ARG A 52 18.06 -21.58 -14.88
C ARG A 52 18.44 -20.72 -13.68
N GLU A 53 19.67 -20.23 -13.60
CA GLU A 53 20.10 -19.29 -12.55
C GLU A 53 19.41 -17.94 -12.72
N LEU A 54 19.28 -17.49 -13.97
CA LEU A 54 18.52 -16.30 -14.35
C LEU A 54 17.02 -16.40 -14.06
N LEU A 55 16.41 -17.56 -14.31
CA LEU A 55 15.02 -17.82 -13.96
C LEU A 55 14.81 -17.70 -12.44
N TRP A 56 15.69 -18.30 -11.62
CA TRP A 56 15.61 -18.19 -10.17
C TRP A 56 15.85 -16.77 -9.68
N ALA A 57 16.78 -16.03 -10.30
CA ALA A 57 17.02 -14.63 -9.99
C ALA A 57 15.80 -13.77 -10.30
N ALA A 58 15.18 -13.93 -11.48
CA ALA A 58 13.98 -13.21 -11.88
C ALA A 58 12.77 -13.54 -11.00
N LEU A 59 12.56 -14.81 -10.66
CA LEU A 59 11.49 -15.22 -9.75
C LEU A 59 11.71 -14.69 -8.33
N GLY A 60 12.93 -14.77 -7.81
CA GLY A 60 13.28 -14.25 -6.49
C GLY A 60 13.08 -12.73 -6.41
N CYS A 61 13.45 -12.02 -7.46
CA CYS A 61 13.24 -10.59 -7.63
C CYS A 61 11.73 -10.22 -7.61
N ASN A 62 10.90 -10.92 -8.39
CA ASN A 62 9.44 -10.72 -8.42
C ASN A 62 8.78 -10.97 -7.05
N VAL A 63 9.19 -12.02 -6.33
CA VAL A 63 8.67 -12.33 -5.00
C VAL A 63 9.08 -11.28 -3.98
N ALA A 64 10.35 -10.87 -4.00
CA ALA A 64 10.87 -9.85 -3.08
C ALA A 64 10.12 -8.52 -3.26
N TRP A 65 9.87 -8.11 -4.50
CA TRP A 65 9.15 -6.89 -4.80
C TRP A 65 7.69 -6.92 -4.33
N GLY A 66 6.93 -7.95 -4.70
CA GLY A 66 5.55 -8.07 -4.24
C GLY A 66 5.44 -8.10 -2.70
N LEU A 67 6.45 -8.64 -2.00
CA LEU A 67 6.49 -8.65 -0.54
C LEU A 67 6.73 -7.25 0.02
N VAL A 68 7.64 -6.48 -0.58
CA VAL A 68 7.89 -5.08 -0.20
C VAL A 68 6.60 -4.26 -0.38
N ASP A 69 5.90 -4.43 -1.49
CA ASP A 69 4.63 -3.73 -1.77
C ASP A 69 3.56 -4.07 -0.73
N ALA A 70 3.40 -5.36 -0.40
CA ALA A 70 2.47 -5.79 0.64
C ALA A 70 2.80 -5.18 2.01
N ILE A 71 4.10 -5.08 2.36
CA ILE A 71 4.56 -4.46 3.60
C ILE A 71 4.33 -2.94 3.56
N MET A 72 4.63 -2.27 2.45
CA MET A 72 4.43 -0.83 2.28
C MET A 72 2.96 -0.47 2.36
N TYR A 73 2.07 -1.27 1.75
CA TYR A 73 0.62 -1.14 1.92
C TYR A 73 0.21 -1.24 3.38
N LEU A 74 0.64 -2.29 4.09
CA LEU A 74 0.32 -2.47 5.51
C LEU A 74 0.85 -1.32 6.37
N MET A 75 2.05 -0.83 6.06
CA MET A 75 2.65 0.30 6.73
C MET A 75 1.85 1.58 6.48
N ASN A 76 1.40 1.83 5.25
CA ASN A 76 0.57 2.98 4.91
C ASN A 76 -0.76 2.94 5.67
N VAL A 77 -1.45 1.80 5.68
CA VAL A 77 -2.68 1.60 6.47
C VAL A 77 -2.42 1.86 7.96
N ALA A 78 -1.31 1.35 8.50
CA ALA A 78 -0.94 1.54 9.90
C ALA A 78 -0.62 3.01 10.23
N ILE A 79 0.05 3.73 9.32
CA ILE A 79 0.38 5.15 9.47
C ILE A 79 -0.89 6.00 9.38
N GLU A 80 -1.74 5.79 8.37
CA GLU A 80 -2.98 6.55 8.18
C GLU A 80 -3.92 6.39 9.38
N ARG A 81 -4.15 5.13 9.81
CA ARG A 81 -4.95 4.87 11.01
C ARG A 81 -4.25 5.34 12.27
N GLY A 82 -2.93 5.17 12.39
CA GLY A 82 -2.14 5.67 13.52
C GLY A 82 -2.23 7.19 13.67
N HIS A 83 -2.23 7.91 12.56
CA HIS A 83 -2.42 9.36 12.51
C HIS A 83 -3.83 9.73 12.98
N ALA A 84 -4.87 9.10 12.41
CA ALA A 84 -6.26 9.35 12.80
C ALA A 84 -6.50 9.09 14.29
N LEU A 85 -5.95 7.99 14.83
CA LEU A 85 -5.99 7.68 16.25
C LEU A 85 -5.31 8.75 17.11
N THR A 86 -4.16 9.25 16.67
CA THR A 86 -3.41 10.29 17.38
C THR A 86 -4.19 11.60 17.41
N VAL A 87 -4.85 11.96 16.32
CA VAL A 87 -5.72 13.15 16.22
C VAL A 87 -6.89 13.04 17.19
N ILE A 88 -7.62 11.91 17.17
CA ILE A 88 -8.77 11.70 18.06
C ILE A 88 -8.33 11.76 19.53
N LYS A 89 -7.18 11.16 19.86
CA LYS A 89 -6.60 11.23 21.22
C LYS A 89 -6.24 12.65 21.64
N LYS A 90 -5.65 13.45 20.74
CA LYS A 90 -5.39 14.87 21.00
C LYS A 90 -6.69 15.63 21.26
N ILE A 91 -7.74 15.39 20.45
CA ILE A 91 -9.06 16.00 20.65
C ILE A 91 -9.66 15.60 22.00
N HIS A 92 -9.59 14.33 22.39
CA HIS A 92 -10.04 13.83 23.70
C HIS A 92 -9.28 14.45 24.88
N ALA A 93 -7.96 14.62 24.76
CA ALA A 93 -7.11 15.16 25.82
C ALA A 93 -7.31 16.67 26.06
N THR A 94 -7.71 17.42 25.03
CA THR A 94 -7.93 18.86 25.12
C THR A 94 -9.20 19.18 25.91
N LYS A 95 -9.11 20.06 26.93
CA LYS A 95 -10.29 20.44 27.74
C LYS A 95 -11.13 21.54 27.10
N ASP A 96 -10.51 22.47 26.38
CA ASP A 96 -11.22 23.56 25.70
C ASP A 96 -11.87 23.09 24.38
N ALA A 97 -13.09 23.57 24.12
CA ALA A 97 -13.83 23.27 22.90
C ALA A 97 -13.28 24.04 21.70
N GLY A 98 -12.77 25.26 21.91
CA GLY A 98 -12.16 26.07 20.85
C GLY A 98 -10.88 25.44 20.32
N ASP A 99 -9.98 25.02 21.19
CA ASP A 99 -8.74 24.35 20.80
C ASP A 99 -8.97 22.98 20.14
N ALA A 100 -9.97 22.22 20.59
CA ALA A 100 -10.37 20.98 19.94
C ALA A 100 -10.93 21.22 18.52
N GLY A 101 -11.62 22.33 18.30
CA GLY A 101 -12.09 22.75 16.97
C GLY A 101 -10.94 23.11 16.03
N LYS A 102 -9.91 23.79 16.52
CA LYS A 102 -8.70 24.12 15.73
C LYS A 102 -7.92 22.87 15.30
N ILE A 103 -7.76 21.89 16.20
CA ILE A 103 -7.12 20.61 15.86
C ILE A 103 -7.90 19.94 14.72
N LEU A 104 -9.22 19.87 14.83
CA LEU A 104 -10.06 19.29 13.78
C LEU A 104 -9.97 20.06 12.44
N LYS A 105 -9.94 21.40 12.51
CA LYS A 105 -9.83 22.28 11.33
C LYS A 105 -8.55 22.04 10.52
N ASN A 106 -7.45 21.72 11.20
CA ASN A 106 -6.16 21.43 10.56
C ASN A 106 -6.10 20.04 9.91
N GLU A 107 -7.02 19.15 10.27
CA GLU A 107 -7.02 17.74 9.85
C GLU A 107 -7.98 17.47 8.68
N ILE A 108 -9.02 18.29 8.54
CA ILE A 108 -9.92 18.22 7.40
C ILE A 108 -9.31 18.91 6.17
N GLN A 109 -9.81 18.55 4.98
CA GLN A 109 -9.34 19.13 3.73
C GLN A 109 -9.47 20.67 3.75
N PRO A 110 -8.45 21.44 3.33
CA PRO A 110 -8.46 22.91 3.44
C PRO A 110 -9.68 23.60 2.81
N ALA A 111 -10.20 23.04 1.70
CA ALA A 111 -11.40 23.55 1.04
C ALA A 111 -12.68 23.41 1.87
N ILE A 112 -12.75 22.38 2.73
CA ILE A 112 -13.86 22.18 3.66
C ILE A 112 -13.65 23.04 4.91
N ALA A 113 -12.40 23.10 5.40
CA ALA A 113 -12.02 23.92 6.55
C ALA A 113 -12.37 25.41 6.39
N SER A 114 -12.27 25.94 5.17
CA SER A 114 -12.58 27.33 4.87
C SER A 114 -14.08 27.65 4.84
N LEU A 115 -14.93 26.63 4.66
CA LEU A 115 -16.38 26.76 4.62
C LEU A 115 -17.03 26.58 5.99
N MET A 116 -16.36 25.87 6.90
CA MET A 116 -16.90 25.56 8.23
C MET A 116 -16.73 26.72 9.20
N LYS A 117 -17.76 26.97 10.00
CA LYS A 117 -17.71 27.94 11.10
C LYS A 117 -17.05 27.33 12.33
N ASP A 118 -16.48 28.17 13.19
CA ASP A 118 -15.81 27.71 14.41
C ASP A 118 -16.81 27.06 15.41
N GLU A 119 -18.09 27.47 15.39
CA GLU A 119 -19.16 26.83 16.17
C GLU A 119 -19.45 25.41 15.68
N GLU A 120 -19.38 25.17 14.35
CA GLU A 120 -19.63 23.85 13.77
C GLU A 120 -18.46 22.89 14.07
N LEU A 121 -17.23 23.39 13.98
CA LEU A 121 -16.02 22.66 14.34
C LEU A 121 -15.99 22.27 15.82
N SER A 122 -16.34 23.18 16.71
CA SER A 122 -16.41 22.90 18.16
C SER A 122 -17.53 21.92 18.50
N ALA A 123 -18.70 22.03 17.87
CA ALA A 123 -19.79 21.07 18.02
C ALA A 123 -19.38 19.67 17.52
N LEU A 124 -18.70 19.59 16.37
CA LEU A 124 -18.22 18.33 15.82
C LEU A 124 -17.14 17.69 16.71
N SER A 125 -16.18 18.48 17.20
CA SER A 125 -15.16 18.00 18.16
C SER A 125 -15.77 17.52 19.48
N SER A 126 -16.85 18.17 19.95
CA SER A 126 -17.58 17.72 21.14
C SER A 126 -18.30 16.38 20.91
N ARG A 127 -18.94 16.21 19.74
CA ARG A 127 -19.51 14.91 19.33
C ARG A 127 -18.43 13.85 19.21
N LEU A 128 -17.25 14.18 18.69
CA LEU A 128 -16.10 13.27 18.60
C LEU A 128 -15.61 12.82 19.98
N LYS A 129 -15.63 13.72 20.99
CA LYS A 129 -15.32 13.39 22.38
C LYS A 129 -16.32 12.42 23.02
N SER A 130 -17.57 12.42 22.57
CA SER A 130 -18.59 11.49 23.05
C SER A 130 -18.40 10.05 22.52
N LEU A 131 -17.56 9.87 21.50
CA LEU A 131 -17.21 8.55 20.98
C LEU A 131 -16.20 7.83 21.88
N PRO A 132 -16.21 6.50 21.94
CA PRO A 132 -15.24 5.74 22.73
C PRO A 132 -13.81 6.02 22.24
N GLU A 133 -12.85 6.14 23.17
CA GLU A 133 -11.45 6.37 22.81
C GLU A 133 -10.91 5.18 22.00
N PRO A 134 -10.31 5.43 20.82
CA PRO A 134 -9.96 4.35 19.94
C PRO A 134 -8.70 3.61 20.43
N THR A 135 -8.76 2.28 20.40
CA THR A 135 -7.70 1.40 20.91
C THR A 135 -6.72 1.03 19.80
N LYS A 136 -5.42 0.87 20.12
CA LYS A 136 -4.37 0.41 19.18
C LYS A 136 -4.66 -0.95 18.50
N LYS A 137 -5.60 -1.72 19.05
CA LYS A 137 -5.99 -3.06 18.56
C LYS A 137 -6.55 -3.05 17.14
N HIS A 138 -6.95 -1.89 16.62
CA HIS A 138 -7.51 -1.73 15.27
C HIS A 138 -6.57 -1.03 14.28
N LEU A 139 -5.26 -0.92 14.58
CA LEU A 139 -4.31 -0.38 13.60
C LEU A 139 -4.24 -1.26 12.35
N ILE A 140 -4.11 -2.58 12.53
CA ILE A 140 -4.07 -3.57 11.47
C ILE A 140 -5.09 -4.65 11.80
N VAL A 141 -6.03 -4.89 10.89
CA VAL A 141 -7.02 -5.96 10.98
C VAL A 141 -6.72 -7.04 9.93
N GLY A 142 -7.27 -8.24 10.12
CA GLY A 142 -7.00 -9.37 9.22
C GLY A 142 -7.37 -9.12 7.76
N THR A 143 -8.33 -8.23 7.50
CA THR A 143 -8.68 -7.80 6.15
C THR A 143 -7.58 -6.98 5.49
N ASP A 144 -6.79 -6.21 6.24
CA ASP A 144 -5.63 -5.49 5.70
C ASP A 144 -4.52 -6.46 5.29
N LEU A 145 -4.31 -7.52 6.07
CA LEU A 145 -3.37 -8.58 5.70
C LEU A 145 -3.82 -9.29 4.42
N LEU A 146 -5.11 -9.59 4.30
CA LEU A 146 -5.67 -10.17 3.08
C LEU A 146 -5.50 -9.24 1.88
N ALA A 147 -5.71 -7.93 2.06
CA ALA A 147 -5.48 -6.93 1.01
C ALA A 147 -4.00 -6.85 0.62
N GLY A 148 -3.06 -6.91 1.58
CA GLY A 148 -1.63 -7.00 1.30
C GLY A 148 -1.27 -8.26 0.49
N VAL A 149 -1.87 -9.41 0.82
CA VAL A 149 -1.70 -10.65 0.03
C VAL A 149 -2.28 -10.49 -1.37
N GLN A 150 -3.42 -9.81 -1.53
CA GLN A 150 -4.00 -9.54 -2.85
C GLN A 150 -3.09 -8.65 -3.70
N ILE A 151 -2.46 -7.63 -3.09
CA ILE A 151 -1.50 -6.76 -3.77
C ILE A 151 -0.26 -7.56 -4.17
N PHE A 152 0.30 -8.35 -3.26
CA PHE A 152 1.40 -9.28 -3.58
C PHE A 152 1.05 -10.16 -4.77
N LEU A 153 -0.12 -10.82 -4.75
CA LEU A 153 -0.56 -11.70 -5.82
C LEU A 153 -0.79 -10.95 -7.13
N LEU A 154 -1.38 -9.76 -7.08
CA LEU A 154 -1.58 -8.92 -8.26
C LEU A 154 -0.24 -8.58 -8.91
N VAL A 155 0.69 -8.04 -8.13
CA VAL A 155 2.01 -7.63 -8.62
C VAL A 155 2.79 -8.83 -9.13
N PHE A 156 2.83 -9.93 -8.37
CA PHE A 156 3.50 -11.16 -8.76
C PHE A 156 2.90 -11.74 -10.06
N LEU A 157 1.57 -11.83 -10.18
CA LEU A 157 0.93 -12.39 -11.37
C LEU A 157 1.07 -11.49 -12.60
N CYS A 158 1.19 -10.16 -12.41
CA CYS A 158 1.47 -9.23 -13.51
C CYS A 158 2.91 -9.34 -14.02
N THR A 159 3.89 -9.62 -13.15
CA THR A 159 5.30 -9.71 -13.53
C THR A 159 5.76 -11.13 -13.84
N PHE A 160 5.02 -12.16 -13.39
CA PHE A 160 5.33 -13.57 -13.66
C PHE A 160 5.42 -13.93 -15.14
N PRO A 161 4.56 -13.42 -16.06
CA PRO A 161 4.67 -13.70 -17.48
C PRO A 161 6.04 -13.35 -18.09
N VAL A 162 6.70 -12.32 -17.55
CA VAL A 162 8.04 -11.89 -17.99
C VAL A 162 9.10 -12.95 -17.67
N ALA A 163 8.89 -13.76 -16.63
CA ALA A 163 9.80 -14.85 -16.25
C ALA A 163 9.57 -16.15 -17.05
N ILE A 164 8.40 -16.32 -17.69
CA ILE A 164 8.04 -17.55 -18.43
C ILE A 164 9.06 -17.92 -19.53
N PRO A 165 9.56 -16.98 -20.35
CA PRO A 165 10.53 -17.31 -21.40
C PRO A 165 11.78 -18.00 -20.89
N PHE A 166 12.27 -17.65 -19.69
CA PHE A 166 13.45 -18.29 -19.07
C PHE A 166 13.17 -19.72 -18.59
N ALA A 167 11.91 -20.13 -18.46
CA ALA A 167 11.53 -21.49 -18.06
C ALA A 167 11.40 -22.45 -19.26
N ILE A 168 11.16 -21.92 -20.47
CA ILE A 168 10.84 -22.71 -21.66
C ILE A 168 12.00 -22.69 -22.67
N ILE A 169 12.82 -21.63 -22.67
CA ILE A 169 13.87 -21.41 -23.66
C ILE A 169 15.23 -21.63 -23.01
N ASP A 170 15.99 -22.63 -23.46
CA ASP A 170 17.34 -22.92 -22.96
C ASP A 170 18.41 -21.95 -23.52
N ASP A 171 18.13 -21.31 -24.66
CA ASP A 171 19.02 -20.32 -25.26
C ASP A 171 18.84 -18.94 -24.59
N LEU A 172 19.90 -18.47 -23.95
CA LEU A 172 19.88 -17.22 -23.17
C LEU A 172 19.50 -16.00 -24.02
N ALA A 173 20.07 -15.86 -25.20
CA ALA A 173 19.83 -14.68 -26.05
C ALA A 173 18.38 -14.64 -26.54
N LEU A 174 17.81 -15.80 -26.85
CA LEU A 174 16.41 -15.93 -27.26
C LEU A 174 15.46 -15.72 -26.07
N ALA A 175 15.77 -16.29 -24.89
CA ALA A 175 14.98 -16.11 -23.67
C ALA A 175 14.86 -14.64 -23.27
N MET A 176 15.99 -13.90 -23.32
CA MET A 176 16.04 -12.46 -23.04
C MET A 176 15.17 -11.63 -23.99
N ARG A 177 15.23 -11.91 -25.29
CA ARG A 177 14.43 -11.18 -26.29
C ARG A 177 12.95 -11.47 -26.15
N ALA A 178 12.59 -12.73 -25.88
CA ALA A 178 11.21 -13.12 -25.61
C ALA A 178 10.68 -12.47 -24.32
N SER A 179 11.47 -12.45 -23.25
CA SER A 179 11.15 -11.74 -21.99
C SER A 179 10.88 -10.26 -22.23
N ASN A 180 11.78 -9.56 -22.95
CA ASN A 180 11.59 -8.15 -23.27
C ASN A 180 10.33 -7.92 -24.14
N GLY A 181 10.03 -8.84 -25.07
CA GLY A 181 8.81 -8.79 -25.86
C GLY A 181 7.54 -8.93 -25.01
N VAL A 182 7.54 -9.85 -24.04
CA VAL A 182 6.42 -10.01 -23.09
C VAL A 182 6.26 -8.75 -22.23
N ALA A 183 7.36 -8.20 -21.72
CA ALA A 183 7.33 -6.98 -20.91
C ALA A 183 6.83 -5.75 -21.68
N LEU A 184 7.08 -5.65 -22.98
CA LEU A 184 6.59 -4.55 -23.83
C LEU A 184 5.09 -4.65 -24.18
N LEU A 185 4.51 -5.85 -24.09
CA LEU A 185 3.10 -6.09 -24.40
C LEU A 185 2.17 -5.88 -23.19
N LEU A 186 2.73 -5.88 -21.99
CA LEU A 186 2.04 -5.61 -20.71
C LEU A 186 2.00 -4.11 -20.43
#